data_AF-A0A658NNZ4-F1
#
_entry.id   AF-A0A658NNZ4-F1
#
_cell.length_a   1.000
_cell.length_b   1.000
_cell.length_c   1.000
_cell.angle_alpha   90.00
_cell.angle_beta   90.00
_cell.angle_gamma   90.00
#
_symmetry.space_group_name_H-M   'P 1'
#
loop_
_entity.id
_entity.type
_entity.pdbx_description
1 polymer ?
#
loop_
_entity_poly.entity_id
_entity_poly.type
_entity_poly.pdbx_seq_one_letter_code
_entity_poly.pdbx_strand_id
1 'polypeptide(L)'
;DIVNIGIGGSDLGPAMACEALKPYATRKLRLFFVSNVDATHLAEVRRQVKAEQTLFIVASKTFTTQETLTNALSARQWLLGRLGGDAA
;
A
#
# COMPACT_ATOMS: atom_id res chain seq x y z
N ASP A 1 -1.05 -6.66 8.16
CA ASP A 1 -0.56 -5.36 7.67
C ASP A 1 -1.54 -4.76 6.67
N ILE A 2 -1.64 -3.44 6.60
CA ILE A 2 -2.42 -2.73 5.58
C ILE A 2 -1.51 -1.74 4.88
N VAL A 3 -1.43 -1.82 3.55
CA VAL A 3 -0.62 -0.92 2.72
C VAL A 3 -1.55 -0.11 1.83
N ASN A 4 -1.67 1.19 2.09
CA ASN A 4 -2.35 2.13 1.21
C ASN A 4 -1.40 2.56 0.09
N ILE A 5 -1.81 2.39 -1.16
CA ILE A 5 -1.11 2.88 -2.34
C ILE A 5 -1.96 3.97 -2.97
N GLY A 6 -1.49 5.19 -2.94
CA GLY A 6 -2.20 6.36 -3.45
C GLY A 6 -1.30 7.58 -3.35
N ILE A 7 -1.59 8.64 -4.10
CA ILE A 7 -0.79 9.88 -4.04
C ILE A 7 -1.70 11.09 -3.80
N GLY A 8 -1.13 12.16 -3.25
CA GLY A 8 -1.84 13.40 -2.97
C GLY A 8 -3.01 13.19 -2.01
N GLY A 9 -4.22 13.59 -2.41
CA GLY A 9 -5.43 13.44 -1.57
C GLY A 9 -5.77 11.99 -1.22
N SER A 10 -5.35 11.02 -2.04
CA SER A 10 -5.56 9.58 -1.78
C SER A 10 -4.56 8.98 -0.78
N ASP A 11 -3.62 9.78 -0.27
CA ASP A 11 -2.60 9.37 0.70
C ASP A 11 -2.59 10.27 1.93
N LEU A 12 -2.46 11.59 1.73
CA LEU A 12 -2.24 12.57 2.79
C LEU A 12 -3.39 12.60 3.81
N GLY A 13 -4.64 12.54 3.34
CA GLY A 13 -5.81 12.54 4.21
C GLY A 13 -5.86 11.31 5.12
N PRO A 14 -5.86 10.08 4.55
CA PRO A 14 -5.78 8.84 5.33
C PRO A 14 -4.56 8.78 6.27
N ALA A 15 -3.36 9.15 5.80
CA ALA A 15 -2.15 9.11 6.61
C ALA A 15 -2.25 10.04 7.83
N MET A 16 -2.71 11.27 7.62
CA MET A 16 -2.92 12.24 8.69
C MET A 16 -3.94 11.74 9.72
N ALA A 17 -5.09 11.24 9.27
CA ALA A 17 -6.14 10.74 10.17
C ALA A 17 -5.65 9.54 10.99
N CYS A 18 -4.92 8.61 10.37
CA CYS A 18 -4.38 7.44 11.07
C CYS A 18 -3.33 7.83 12.12
N GLU A 19 -2.49 8.82 11.86
CA GLU A 19 -1.53 9.30 12.87
C GLU A 19 -2.24 10.08 14.00
N ALA A 20 -3.20 10.94 13.67
CA ALA A 20 -3.97 11.70 14.65
C ALA A 20 -4.81 10.79 15.59
N LEU A 21 -5.38 9.71 15.05
CA LEU A 21 -6.23 8.77 15.78
C LEU A 21 -5.49 7.52 16.29
N LYS A 22 -4.15 7.52 16.23
CA LYS A 22 -3.30 6.40 16.66
C LYS A 22 -3.60 5.85 18.06
N PRO A 23 -4.00 6.64 19.08
CA PRO A 23 -4.41 6.09 20.38
C PRO A 23 -5.61 5.13 20.30
N TYR A 24 -6.49 5.32 19.32
CA TYR A 24 -7.71 4.54 19.11
C TYR A 24 -7.52 3.37 18.14
N ALA A 25 -6.36 3.27 17.49
CA ALA A 25 -6.08 2.23 16.52
C ALA A 25 -5.99 0.84 17.17
N THR A 26 -6.49 -0.19 16.47
CA THR A 26 -6.27 -1.59 16.85
C THR A 26 -4.79 -1.92 16.80
N ARG A 27 -4.15 -2.11 17.97
CA ARG A 27 -2.69 -2.30 18.10
C ARG A 27 -2.10 -3.48 17.31
N LYS A 28 -2.94 -4.43 16.87
CA LYS A 28 -2.53 -5.58 16.05
C LYS A 28 -2.39 -5.22 14.55
N LEU A 29 -2.89 -4.07 14.12
CA LEU A 29 -2.81 -3.62 12.73
C LEU A 29 -1.65 -2.62 12.58
N ARG A 30 -0.78 -2.87 11.59
CA ARG A 30 0.24 -1.92 11.14
C ARG A 30 -0.19 -1.35 9.79
N LEU A 31 -0.10 -0.03 9.67
CA LEU A 31 -0.50 0.73 8.50
C LEU A 31 0.74 1.30 7.81
N PHE A 32 0.79 1.17 6.49
CA PHE A 32 1.84 1.71 5.64
C PHE A 32 1.21 2.55 4.52
N PHE A 33 1.87 3.63 4.12
CA PHE A 33 1.40 4.59 3.12
C PHE A 33 2.45 4.75 2.04
N VAL A 34 2.14 4.34 0.80
CA VAL A 34 3.04 4.34 -0.34
C VAL A 34 2.51 5.29 -1.40
N SER A 35 3.14 6.45 -1.53
CA SER A 35 2.71 7.52 -2.44
C SER A 35 3.70 7.93 -3.50
N ASN A 36 4.99 7.65 -3.30
CA ASN A 36 6.03 8.04 -4.25
C ASN A 36 6.13 7.03 -5.40
N VAL A 37 6.43 7.50 -6.61
CA VAL A 37 6.69 6.64 -7.78
C VAL A 37 8.03 5.89 -7.67
N ASP A 38 8.94 6.37 -6.81
CA ASP A 38 10.20 5.68 -6.54
C ASP A 38 9.94 4.28 -5.97
N ALA A 39 10.44 3.28 -6.70
CA ALA A 39 10.33 1.86 -6.37
C ALA A 39 10.90 1.52 -4.97
N THR A 40 11.81 2.36 -4.46
CA THR A 40 12.40 2.22 -3.12
C THR A 40 11.32 2.23 -2.03
N HIS A 41 10.32 3.09 -2.14
CA HIS A 41 9.31 3.22 -1.09
C HIS A 41 8.51 1.91 -0.90
N LEU A 42 8.00 1.35 -2.00
CA LEU A 42 7.32 0.06 -1.96
C LEU A 42 8.28 -1.09 -1.61
N ALA A 43 9.55 -1.03 -2.03
CA ALA A 43 10.55 -2.04 -1.67
C ALA A 43 10.80 -2.11 -0.15
N GLU A 44 10.95 -0.96 0.53
CA GLU A 44 11.16 -0.93 1.97
C GLU A 44 9.92 -1.39 2.76
N VAL A 45 8.71 -1.07 2.29
CA VAL A 45 7.48 -1.60 2.91
C VAL A 45 7.41 -3.12 2.74
N ARG A 46 7.72 -3.65 1.55
CA ARG A 46 7.72 -5.11 1.28
C ARG A 46 8.68 -5.90 2.16
N ARG A 47 9.77 -5.29 2.65
CA ARG A 47 10.70 -5.93 3.61
C ARG A 47 10.11 -6.09 5.01
N GLN A 48 9.08 -5.32 5.35
CA GLN A 48 8.47 -5.28 6.68
C GLN A 48 7.18 -6.10 6.80
N VAL A 49 6.61 -6.55 5.68
CA VAL A 49 5.29 -7.19 5.62
C VAL A 49 5.34 -8.59 5.01
N LYS A 50 4.34 -9.43 5.31
CA LYS A 50 4.21 -10.80 4.78
C LYS A 50 3.07 -10.90 3.79
N ALA A 51 3.29 -11.52 2.63
CA ALA A 51 2.30 -11.56 1.55
C ALA A 51 0.96 -12.16 2.00
N GLU A 52 1.01 -13.22 2.81
CA GLU A 52 -0.15 -13.99 3.30
C GLU A 52 -0.97 -13.22 4.35
N GLN A 53 -0.43 -12.13 4.90
CA GLN A 53 -0.98 -11.37 6.02
C GLN A 53 -1.09 -9.87 5.73
N THR A 54 -1.04 -9.47 4.46
CA THR A 54 -1.05 -8.07 4.03
C THR A 54 -2.22 -7.78 3.11
N LEU A 55 -3.01 -6.76 3.47
CA LEU A 55 -4.01 -6.16 2.60
C LEU A 55 -3.41 -4.95 1.89
N PHE A 56 -3.52 -4.90 0.56
CA PHE A 56 -3.19 -3.71 -0.23
C PHE A 56 -4.48 -2.98 -0.61
N ILE A 57 -4.50 -1.67 -0.40
CA ILE A 57 -5.59 -0.77 -0.81
C ILE A 57 -5.05 0.15 -1.90
N VAL A 58 -5.64 0.09 -3.09
CA VAL A 58 -5.28 0.98 -4.20
C VAL A 58 -6.26 2.14 -4.24
N ALA A 59 -5.79 3.32 -3.84
CA ALA A 59 -6.57 4.53 -3.75
C ALA A 59 -6.18 5.52 -4.86
N SER A 60 -7.01 5.62 -5.89
CA SER A 60 -6.89 6.64 -6.95
C SER A 60 -8.27 7.04 -7.43
N LYS A 61 -8.52 8.35 -7.54
CA LYS A 61 -9.80 8.89 -8.03
C LYS A 61 -10.10 8.43 -9.46
N THR A 62 -9.10 8.48 -10.33
CA THR A 62 -9.28 8.14 -11.75
C THR A 62 -8.89 6.70 -12.07
N PHE A 63 -8.22 6.02 -11.13
CA PHE A 63 -7.63 4.69 -11.31
C PHE A 63 -6.60 4.61 -12.46
N THR A 64 -6.15 5.77 -12.95
CA THR A 64 -5.17 5.92 -14.04
C THR A 64 -3.95 6.73 -13.61
N THR A 65 -3.90 7.20 -12.36
CA THR A 65 -2.76 7.95 -11.81
C THR A 65 -1.49 7.11 -11.92
N GLN A 66 -0.49 7.62 -12.64
CA GLN A 66 0.69 6.86 -13.06
C GLN A 66 1.46 6.28 -11.86
N GLU A 67 1.68 7.09 -10.83
CA GLU A 67 2.42 6.71 -9.62
C GLU A 67 1.68 5.61 -8.84
N THR A 68 0.37 5.77 -8.67
CA THR A 68 -0.48 4.79 -7.98
C THR A 68 -0.57 3.48 -8.75
N LEU A 69 -0.79 3.53 -10.06
CA LEU A 69 -0.93 2.33 -10.89
C LEU A 69 0.38 1.56 -10.99
N THR A 70 1.51 2.27 -11.16
CA THR A 70 2.85 1.65 -11.20
C THR A 70 3.15 0.89 -9.90
N ASN A 71 2.86 1.49 -8.74
CA ASN A 71 3.03 0.84 -7.45
C ASN A 71 2.05 -0.32 -7.24
N ALA A 72 0.79 -0.16 -7.64
CA ALA A 72 -0.23 -1.20 -7.52
C ALA A 72 0.12 -2.45 -8.35
N LEU A 73 0.57 -2.26 -9.59
CA LEU A 73 1.02 -3.36 -10.45
C LEU A 73 2.26 -4.05 -9.87
N SER A 74 3.22 -3.27 -9.36
CA SER A 74 4.42 -3.80 -8.70
C SER A 74 4.07 -4.61 -7.44
N ALA A 75 3.11 -4.15 -6.64
CA ALA A 75 2.61 -4.85 -5.47
C ALA A 75 1.85 -6.14 -5.85
N ARG A 76 1.02 -6.10 -6.90
CA ARG A 76 0.31 -7.27 -7.43
C ARG A 76 1.29 -8.32 -7.93
N GLN A 77 2.27 -7.95 -8.74
CA GLN A 77 3.29 -8.88 -9.24
C GLN A 77 4.04 -9.55 -8.08
N TRP A 78 4.41 -8.76 -7.07
CA TRP A 78 5.04 -9.28 -5.86
C TRP A 78 4.14 -10.26 -5.09
N LEU A 79 2.86 -9.93 -4.89
CA LEU A 79 1.89 -10.82 -4.23
C LEU A 79 1.73 -12.14 -4.99
N LEU A 80 1.50 -12.10 -6.31
CA LEU A 80 1.33 -13.29 -7.13
C LEU A 80 2.58 -14.19 -7.08
N GLY A 81 3.77 -13.59 -7.17
CA GLY A 81 5.03 -14.33 -7.07
C GLY A 81 5.29 -14.96 -5.70
N ARG A 82 4.69 -14.44 -4.61
CA ARG A 82 4.84 -14.99 -3.26
C ARG A 82 3.75 -16.00 -2.89
N LEU A 83 2.53 -15.79 -3.37
CA LEU A 83 1.37 -16.62 -3.06
C LEU A 83 1.10 -17.71 -4.11
N GLY A 84 1.90 -17.77 -5.19
CA GLY A 84 1.72 -18.74 -6.27
C GLY A 84 0.43 -18.52 -7.07
N GLY A 85 -0.03 -17.27 -7.17
CA GLY A 85 -1.24 -16.94 -7.93
C GLY A 85 -0.98 -16.81 -9.42
N ASP A 86 -1.97 -17.13 -10.24
CA ASP A 86 -1.87 -17.01 -11.70
C ASP A 86 -1.78 -15.53 -12.14
N ALA A 87 -0.89 -15.27 -13.08
CA ALA A 87 -0.88 -14.01 -13.81
C ALA A 87 -2.05 -14.04 -14.81
N ALA A 88 -3.19 -13.46 -14.40
CA ALA A 88 -4.31 -13.18 -15.30
C ALA A 88 -3.89 -12.29 -16.49
#